data_AF-A0A357CMI7-F1
#
_entry.id   AF-A0A357CMI7-F1
#
_cell.length_a   1.000
_cell.length_b   1.000
_cell.length_c   1.000
_cell.angle_alpha   90.00
_cell.angle_beta   90.00
_cell.angle_gamma   90.00
#
_symmetry.space_group_name_H-M   'P 1'
#
loop_
_entity.id
_entity.type
_entity.pdbx_description
1 polymer ?
#
loop_
_entity_poly.entity_id
_entity_poly.type
_entity_poly.pdbx_seq_one_letter_code
_entity_poly.pdbx_strand_id
1 'polypeptide(L)' 'MVERWEKLCAKSSKKVLGLNSGTSYDGIDAAIVEITGWGKATRVQLLAYHNYAYSTETRRLIAELFDPGTGG' A
#
# COMPACT_ATOMS: atom_id res chain seq x y z
N MET A 1 17.58 -13.81 -11.86
CA MET A 1 16.26 -13.38 -11.30
C MET A 1 15.88 -14.17 -10.05
N VAL A 2 16.11 -15.49 -10.01
CA VAL A 2 15.81 -16.36 -8.87
C VAL A 2 16.59 -15.99 -7.59
N GLU A 3 17.90 -15.72 -7.71
CA GLU A 3 18.77 -15.41 -6.56
C GLU A 3 18.30 -14.24 -5.67
N ARG A 4 17.62 -13.25 -6.25
CA ARG A 4 17.10 -12.09 -5.50
C ARG A 4 15.97 -12.49 -4.57
N TRP A 5 15.11 -13.40 -5.02
CA TRP A 5 13.99 -13.91 -4.24
C TRP A 5 14.47 -14.86 -3.15
N GLU A 6 15.45 -15.72 -3.45
CA GLU A 6 16.08 -16.60 -2.46
C GLU A 6 16.69 -15.81 -1.31
N LYS A 7 17.47 -14.76 -1.62
CA LYS A 7 18.03 -13.84 -0.62
C LYS A 7 16.96 -13.14 0.21
N LEU A 8 15.80 -12.83 -0.37
CA LEU A 8 14.69 -12.22 0.36
C LEU A 8 14.05 -13.26 1.29
N CYS A 9 13.76 -14.46 0.80
CA CYS A 9 13.14 -15.56 1.54
C CYS A 9 14.00 -15.99 2.74
N ALA A 10 15.32 -16.05 2.57
CA ALA A 10 16.27 -16.44 3.62
C ALA A 10 16.34 -15.45 4.81
N LYS A 11 15.84 -14.22 4.67
CA LYS A 11 15.82 -13.27 5.79
C LYS A 11 14.77 -13.65 6.83
N SER A 12 15.17 -13.65 8.09
CA SER A 12 14.31 -13.86 9.26
C SER A 12 13.27 -12.75 9.45
N SER A 13 13.56 -11.53 8.99
CA SER A 13 12.61 -10.41 8.93
C SER A 13 12.62 -9.72 7.56
N LYS A 14 11.49 -9.12 7.19
CA LYS A 14 11.32 -8.37 5.94
C LYS A 14 10.70 -7.02 6.25
N LYS A 15 11.40 -5.94 5.91
CA LYS A 15 10.83 -4.59 5.91
C LYS A 15 10.14 -4.34 4.58
N VAL A 16 8.85 -4.03 4.63
CA VAL A 16 7.99 -3.86 3.46
C VAL A 16 7.28 -2.52 3.54
N LEU A 17 7.19 -1.81 2.43
CA LEU A 17 6.32 -0.65 2.26
C LEU A 17 5.01 -1.13 1.62
N GLY A 18 3.91 -1.08 2.37
CA GLY A 18 2.57 -1.23 1.84
C GLY A 18 2.03 0.11 1.36
N LEU A 19 1.43 0.13 0.17
CA LEU A 19 0.74 1.29 -0.39
C LEU A 19 -0.71 0.90 -0.65
N ASN A 20 -1.65 1.75 -0.23
CA ASN A 20 -3.07 1.58 -0.47
C ASN A 20 -3.71 2.93 -0.85
N SER A 21 -4.67 2.91 -1.77
CA SER A 21 -5.53 4.05 -2.09
C SER A 21 -6.98 3.59 -1.97
N GLY A 22 -7.67 4.10 -0.97
CA GLY A 22 -9.07 3.74 -0.69
C GLY A 22 -10.03 4.31 -1.73
N THR A 23 -11.22 3.72 -1.81
CA THR A 23 -12.33 4.23 -2.66
C THR A 23 -12.91 5.55 -2.15
N SER A 24 -12.43 6.08 -1.03
CA SER A 24 -12.67 7.44 -0.54
C SER A 24 -11.91 8.51 -1.34
N TYR A 25 -10.89 8.12 -2.11
CA TYR A 25 -10.03 9.02 -2.91
C TYR A 25 -9.47 10.19 -2.08
N ASP A 26 -9.19 9.96 -0.80
CA ASP A 26 -8.63 10.95 0.12
C ASP A 26 -7.11 11.03 0.03
N GLY A 27 -6.43 9.94 -0.31
CA GLY A 27 -4.98 9.92 -0.52
C GLY A 27 -4.39 8.53 -0.76
N ILE A 28 -3.07 8.43 -0.59
CA ILE A 28 -2.32 7.17 -0.56
C ILE A 28 -1.85 6.92 0.86
N ASP A 29 -2.28 5.82 1.45
CA ASP A 29 -1.73 5.30 2.69
C ASP A 29 -0.40 4.60 2.40
N ALA A 30 0.62 4.93 3.18
CA ALA A 30 1.94 4.33 3.15
C ALA A 30 2.28 3.78 4.53
N ALA A 31 2.46 2.47 4.62
CA ALA A 31 2.82 1.79 5.87
C ALA A 31 4.12 1.02 5.70
N ILE A 32 5.15 1.38 6.46
CA ILE A 32 6.35 0.57 6.59
C ILE A 32 6.12 -0.43 7.70
N VAL A 33 6.19 -1.72 7.37
CA VAL A 33 6.02 -2.81 8.32
C VAL A 33 7.25 -3.71 8.36
N GLU A 34 7.52 -4.30 9.51
CA GLU A 34 8.40 -5.45 9.63
C GLU A 34 7.57 -6.73 9.75
N ILE A 35 7.83 -7.68 8.86
CA ILE A 35 7.19 -8.99 8.84
C ILE A 35 8.22 -10.01 9.32
N THR A 36 7.85 -10.80 10.32
CA THR A 36 8.65 -11.92 10.85
C THR A 36 7.83 -13.20 10.90
N GLY A 37 8.51 -14.35 10.98
CA GLY A 37 7.85 -15.65 10.96
C GLY A 37 7.24 -15.99 9.60
N TRP A 38 6.46 -17.08 9.57
CA TRP A 38 5.81 -17.57 8.36
C TRP A 38 4.56 -18.38 8.71
N GLY A 39 3.63 -18.52 7.75
CA GLY A 39 2.38 -19.23 7.96
C GLY A 39 1.59 -18.69 9.16
N LYS A 40 1.15 -19.58 10.06
CA LYS A 40 0.44 -19.22 11.30
C LYS A 40 1.31 -18.47 12.32
N ALA A 41 2.63 -18.55 12.20
CA ALA A 41 3.56 -17.84 13.07
C ALA A 41 3.92 -16.43 12.54
N THR A 42 3.32 -16.00 11.43
CA THR A 42 3.56 -14.66 10.88
C THR A 42 3.21 -13.59 11.91
N ARG A 43 4.08 -12.59 12.04
CA ARG A 43 3.90 -11.40 12.86
C ARG A 43 4.19 -10.19 11.99
N VAL A 44 3.41 -9.13 12.20
CA VAL A 44 3.56 -7.86 11.49
C VAL A 44 3.65 -6.75 12.53
N GLN A 45 4.68 -5.93 12.43
CA GLN A 45 4.87 -4.76 13.26
C GLN A 45 4.87 -3.51 12.39
N LEU A 46 4.00 -2.55 12.69
CA LEU A 46 4.01 -1.24 12.04
C LEU A 46 5.20 -0.42 12.56
N LEU A 47 6.08 0.01 11.65
CA LEU A 47 7.24 0.85 11.96
C LEU A 47 6.95 2.33 11.71
N ALA A 48 6.24 2.63 10.62
CA ALA A 48 5.85 3.99 10.28
C ALA A 48 4.57 3.97 9.41
N TYR A 49 3.77 5.02 9.52
CA TYR A 49 2.58 5.23 8.72
C TYR A 49 2.48 6.69 8.30
N HIS A 50 2.03 6.91 7.07
CA HIS A 50 1.68 8.24 6.58
C HIS A 50 0.55 8.14 5.55
N ASN A 51 -0.38 9.09 5.58
CA ASN A 51 -1.34 9.29 4.50
C ASN A 51 -0.90 10.50 3.66
N TYR A 52 -0.66 10.26 2.38
CA TYR A 52 -0.35 11.30 1.40
C TYR A 52 -1.66 11.74 0.75
N ALA A 53 -2.22 12.84 1.23
CA ALA A 53 -3.44 13.40 0.68
C ALA A 53 -3.29 13.73 -0.81
N TYR A 54 -4.28 13.38 -1.62
CA TYR A 54 -4.36 13.85 -3.00
C TYR A 54 -4.57 15.36 -3.05
N SER A 55 -4.08 15.98 -4.13
CA SER A 55 -4.50 17.34 -4.45
C SER A 55 -6.00 17.39 -4.72
N THR A 56 -6.60 18.56 -4.52
CA THR A 56 -8.02 18.80 -4.78
C THR A 56 -8.39 18.43 -6.23
N GLU A 57 -7.50 18.73 -7.17
CA GLU A 57 -7.62 18.48 -8.60
C GLU A 57 -7.63 16.97 -8.87
N THR A 58 -6.69 16.21 -8.32
CA THR A 58 -6.65 14.76 -8.47
C THR A 58 -7.89 14.11 -7.86
N ARG A 59 -8.30 14.54 -6.66
CA ARG A 59 -9.52 14.03 -6.03
C ARG A 59 -10.77 14.29 -6.88
N ARG A 60 -10.87 15.49 -7.48
CA ARG A 60 -11.98 15.86 -8.38
C ARG A 60 -12.01 14.98 -9.63
N LEU A 61 -10.87 14.81 -10.30
CA LEU A 61 -10.77 13.98 -11.50
C LEU A 61 -11.14 12.53 -11.22
N ILE A 62 -10.71 11.97 -10.08
CA ILE A 62 -11.10 10.61 -9.70
C ILE A 62 -12.61 10.56 -9.47
N ALA A 63 -13.20 11.52 -8.74
CA ALA A 63 -14.64 11.55 -8.49
C ALA A 63 -15.48 11.62 -9.77
N GLU A 64 -15.04 12.40 -10.77
CA GLU A 64 -15.71 12.51 -12.08
C GLU A 64 -15.80 11.18 -12.84
N LEU A 65 -14.84 10.26 -12.65
CA LEU A 65 -14.88 8.92 -13.26
C LEU A 65 -15.98 8.02 -12.69
N PHE A 66 -16.50 8.35 -11.50
CA PHE A 66 -17.56 7.60 -10.83
C PHE A 66 -18.92 8.31 -10.92
N ASP A 67 -19.01 9.45 -11.62
CA ASP A 67 -20.27 10.11 -11.91
C ASP A 67 -20.96 9.42 -13.11
N PRO A 68 -22.14 8.81 -12.93
CA PRO A 68 -22.86 8.16 -14.03
C PRO A 68 -23.32 9.16 -15.12
N GLY A 69 -23.31 10.48 -14.87
CA GLY A 69 -23.62 11.51 -15.86
C GLY A 69 -22.46 11.86 -16.80
N THR A 70 -21.24 11.37 -16.55
CA THR A 70 -20.06 11.62 -17.40
C THR A 70 -19.75 10.45 -18.35
N GLY A 71 -20.50 9.34 -18.25
CA GLY A 71 -20.46 8.24 -19.21
C GLY A 71 -21.28 8.60 -20.46
N GLY A 72 -20.59 8.89 -21.56
CA GLY A 72 -21.22 9.05 -22.89
C GLY A 72 -21.77 7.74 -23.45
#